data_AF-A0A4V2LTI4-F1
#
_entry.id   AF-A0A4V2LTI4-F1
#
_cell.length_a   1.000
_cell.length_b   1.000
_cell.length_c   1.000
_cell.angle_alpha   90.00
_cell.angle_beta   90.00
_cell.angle_gamma   90.00
#
_symmetry.space_group_name_H-M   'P 1'
#
loop_
_entity.id
_entity.type
_entity.pdbx_description
1 polymer ?
#
loop_
_entity_poly.entity_id
_entity_poly.type
_entity_poly.pdbx_seq_one_letter_code
_entity_poly.pdbx_strand_id
1 'polypeptide(L)'
;MVNKITFSLAISLFLLACSQPSHMKENMNSTKEEHNVSEVQMTKEEKNIADEQFLRSLENFQISEEDFLLIAKYVIETANKADFKEIDPVLGKKEIMYSKDFNDPEVSYNYANIPNYPEIEVNLKYEKENNKLIYISIDYPSAGALILKEYKLNTLDQLGLKVIKKELPDDSNQIFEYQLTDGKFKYEVYGKDNIDNAPPKEFYIFRIFLD
;
A
#
# COMPACT_ATOMS: atom_id res chain seq x y z
N MET A 1 -16.06 -18.11 33.67
CA MET A 1 -17.06 -17.07 33.36
C MET A 1 -16.28 -15.78 33.11
N VAL A 2 -16.01 -15.37 31.87
CA VAL A 2 -16.95 -14.73 30.93
C VAL A 2 -17.59 -13.51 31.58
N ASN A 3 -17.64 -12.29 31.06
CA ASN A 3 -17.11 -11.55 29.90
C ASN A 3 -17.83 -10.18 29.99
N LYS A 4 -17.41 -9.19 29.19
CA LYS A 4 -18.23 -8.04 28.74
C LYS A 4 -18.47 -6.87 29.72
N ILE A 5 -17.64 -5.85 29.59
CA ILE A 5 -18.10 -4.46 29.63
C ILE A 5 -17.72 -3.79 28.30
N THR A 6 -18.70 -3.85 27.40
CA THR A 6 -19.08 -2.80 26.44
C THR A 6 -18.01 -2.21 25.52
N PHE A 7 -17.66 -3.04 24.55
CA PHE A 7 -17.54 -2.69 23.13
C PHE A 7 -18.76 -1.84 22.69
N SER A 8 -18.64 -0.51 22.69
CA SER A 8 -19.72 0.40 22.29
C SER A 8 -19.21 1.59 21.47
N LEU A 9 -18.23 1.35 20.59
CA LEU A 9 -17.76 2.34 19.61
C LEU A 9 -17.55 1.77 18.19
N ALA A 10 -17.91 0.51 17.97
CA ALA A 10 -18.04 -0.07 16.64
C ALA A 10 -19.54 -0.41 16.45
N ILE A 11 -20.14 -0.01 15.33
CA ILE A 11 -21.54 -0.24 14.85
C ILE A 11 -22.34 1.07 14.53
N SER A 12 -21.82 2.28 14.75
CA SER A 12 -22.61 3.51 14.49
C SER A 12 -22.52 4.12 13.08
N LEU A 13 -21.67 3.65 12.17
CA LEU A 13 -21.49 4.34 10.87
C LEU A 13 -21.77 3.51 9.61
N PHE A 14 -22.33 2.30 9.75
CA PHE A 14 -22.58 1.43 8.59
C PHE A 14 -24.05 1.27 8.14
N LEU A 15 -25.05 1.93 8.75
CA LEU A 15 -26.46 1.65 8.43
C LEU A 15 -27.40 2.86 8.43
N LEU A 16 -27.15 3.89 7.62
CA LEU A 16 -28.22 4.80 7.18
C LEU A 16 -28.02 5.22 5.71
N ALA A 17 -28.15 4.26 4.82
CA ALA A 17 -28.78 4.48 3.53
C ALA A 17 -30.19 3.87 3.58
N CYS A 18 -31.16 4.57 2.99
CA CYS A 18 -32.55 4.19 2.68
C CYS A 18 -33.63 4.45 3.74
N SER A 19 -34.30 5.62 3.66
CA SER A 19 -35.70 5.73 3.14
C SER A 19 -36.26 7.17 3.26
N GLN A 20 -36.60 7.80 2.11
CA GLN A 20 -37.36 9.07 1.93
C GLN A 20 -38.86 8.91 2.35
N PRO A 21 -39.82 9.90 2.22
CA PRO A 21 -39.79 11.27 1.63
C PRO A 21 -40.61 12.39 2.35
N SER A 22 -40.48 13.63 1.84
CA SER A 22 -41.57 14.57 1.44
C SER A 22 -41.62 16.00 2.05
N HIS A 23 -41.76 16.95 1.10
CA HIS A 23 -42.28 18.33 1.14
C HIS A 23 -41.42 19.55 1.53
N MET A 24 -41.17 20.40 0.50
CA MET A 24 -41.35 21.88 0.38
C MET A 24 -40.81 22.78 1.51
N LYS A 25 -40.14 23.93 1.29
CA LYS A 25 -40.04 24.88 0.16
C LYS A 25 -38.94 25.90 0.52
N GLU A 26 -38.26 26.43 -0.51
CA GLU A 26 -37.64 27.76 -0.64
C GLU A 26 -37.03 28.47 0.60
N ASN A 27 -35.71 28.71 0.57
CA ASN A 27 -35.23 30.07 0.29
C ASN A 27 -33.74 30.12 -0.06
N MET A 28 -33.45 30.88 -1.12
CA MET A 28 -32.13 31.37 -1.52
C MET A 28 -31.48 32.13 -0.37
N ASN A 29 -30.29 31.70 0.02
CA ASN A 29 -29.11 32.56 -0.02
C ASN A 29 -27.87 31.65 -0.04
N SER A 30 -27.26 31.57 -1.21
CA SER A 30 -25.95 30.97 -1.39
C SER A 30 -24.90 31.87 -0.74
N THR A 31 -24.66 31.70 0.55
CA THR A 31 -23.37 32.07 1.12
C THR A 31 -22.40 31.02 0.60
N LYS A 32 -21.61 31.36 -0.41
CA LYS A 32 -20.38 30.62 -0.70
C LYS A 32 -19.47 30.87 0.50
N GLU A 33 -19.61 30.04 1.53
CA GLU A 33 -18.52 29.82 2.46
C GLU A 33 -17.42 29.15 1.64
N GLU A 34 -16.47 29.96 1.17
CA GLU A 34 -15.13 29.46 0.92
C GLU A 34 -14.65 28.88 2.26
N HIS A 35 -14.88 27.59 2.45
CA HIS A 35 -14.09 26.80 3.36
C HIS A 35 -12.65 26.89 2.84
N ASN A 36 -11.94 27.94 3.25
CA ASN A 36 -10.51 27.88 3.41
C ASN A 36 -10.27 26.76 4.43
N VAL A 37 -10.22 25.53 3.93
CA VAL A 37 -9.57 24.43 4.64
C VAL A 37 -8.11 24.87 4.70
N SER A 38 -7.77 25.62 5.75
CA SER A 38 -6.39 25.74 6.17
C SER A 38 -5.90 24.30 6.28
N GLU A 39 -4.99 23.88 5.40
CA GLU A 39 -4.27 22.64 5.59
C GLU A 39 -3.67 22.71 6.99
N VAL A 40 -4.21 21.90 7.90
CA VAL A 40 -3.73 21.83 9.27
C VAL A 40 -2.38 21.14 9.18
N GLN A 41 -1.31 21.91 9.19
CA GLN A 41 0.05 21.36 9.20
C GLN A 41 0.30 20.67 10.54
N MET A 42 0.63 19.38 10.49
CA MET A 42 1.03 18.62 11.67
C MET A 42 2.30 19.20 12.28
N THR A 43 2.28 19.37 13.60
CA THR A 43 3.47 19.70 14.38
C THR A 43 4.48 18.55 14.33
N LYS A 44 5.75 18.86 14.63
CA LYS A 44 6.80 17.84 14.69
C LYS A 44 6.45 16.67 15.62
N GLU A 45 5.81 16.96 16.75
CA GLU A 45 5.41 15.93 17.72
C GLU A 45 4.31 15.03 17.15
N GLU A 46 3.30 15.60 16.49
CA GLU A 46 2.22 14.83 15.86
C GLU A 46 2.74 13.90 14.76
N LYS A 47 3.72 14.36 13.96
CA LYS A 47 4.37 13.52 12.94
C LYS A 47 5.14 12.35 13.55
N ASN A 48 5.89 12.58 14.64
CA ASN A 48 6.58 11.50 15.35
C ASN A 48 5.58 10.44 15.87
N ILE A 49 4.46 10.88 16.46
CA ILE A 49 3.41 9.98 16.93
C ILE A 49 2.81 9.17 15.78
N ALA A 50 2.56 9.81 14.63
CA ALA A 50 2.04 9.14 13.44
C ALA A 50 3.02 8.07 12.93
N ASP A 51 4.30 8.40 12.81
CA ASP A 51 5.33 7.44 12.40
C ASP A 51 5.42 6.26 13.39
N GLU A 52 5.42 6.50 14.69
CA GLU A 52 5.44 5.44 15.72
C GLU A 52 4.21 4.53 15.65
N GLN A 53 3.02 5.10 15.44
CA GLN A 53 1.78 4.34 15.29
C GLN A 53 1.82 3.46 14.05
N PHE A 54 2.30 4.00 12.93
CA PHE A 54 2.48 3.24 11.69
C PHE A 54 3.45 2.07 11.92
N LEU A 55 4.64 2.32 12.45
CA LEU A 55 5.64 1.27 12.68
C LEU A 55 5.13 0.19 13.64
N ARG A 56 4.44 0.59 14.71
CA ARG A 56 3.84 -0.34 15.67
C ARG A 56 2.75 -1.21 15.02
N SER A 57 1.99 -0.65 14.09
CA SER A 57 0.98 -1.41 13.34
C SER A 57 1.60 -2.53 12.50
N LEU A 58 2.88 -2.39 12.12
CA LEU A 58 3.62 -3.36 11.31
C LEU A 58 4.35 -4.45 12.11
N GLU A 59 4.41 -4.37 13.45
CA GLU A 59 5.25 -5.25 14.29
C GLU A 59 5.02 -6.75 14.06
N ASN A 60 3.79 -7.16 13.70
CA ASN A 60 3.44 -8.57 13.47
C ASN A 60 3.50 -9.00 12.00
N PHE A 61 3.85 -8.10 11.08
CA PHE A 61 3.80 -8.34 9.63
C PHE A 61 5.21 -8.48 9.06
N GLN A 62 5.99 -9.41 9.65
CA GLN A 62 7.41 -9.55 9.38
C GLN A 62 7.73 -10.68 8.40
N ILE A 63 8.53 -10.38 7.37
CA ILE A 63 9.09 -11.36 6.43
C ILE A 63 10.62 -11.40 6.52
N SER A 64 11.25 -12.55 6.28
CA SER A 64 12.72 -12.60 6.22
C SER A 64 13.26 -11.88 4.98
N GLU A 65 14.48 -11.34 5.06
CA GLU A 65 15.13 -10.68 3.92
C GLU A 65 15.30 -11.62 2.72
N GLU A 66 15.62 -12.89 2.97
CA GLU A 66 15.81 -13.92 1.95
C GLU A 66 14.50 -14.25 1.23
N ASP A 67 13.43 -14.46 2.00
CA ASP A 67 12.10 -14.76 1.46
C ASP A 67 11.56 -13.60 0.63
N PHE A 68 11.69 -12.37 1.14
CA PHE A 68 11.33 -11.17 0.39
C PHE A 68 12.10 -11.09 -0.94
N LEU A 69 13.43 -11.29 -0.90
CA LEU A 69 14.25 -11.25 -2.10
C LEU A 69 13.83 -12.29 -3.14
N LEU A 70 13.47 -13.50 -2.70
CA LEU A 70 13.00 -14.56 -3.60
C LEU A 70 11.70 -14.16 -4.29
N ILE A 71 10.70 -13.68 -3.54
CA ILE A 71 9.41 -13.26 -4.09
C ILE A 71 9.60 -12.05 -5.01
N ALA A 72 10.33 -11.02 -4.56
CA ALA A 72 10.53 -9.79 -5.33
C ALA A 72 11.25 -10.06 -6.66
N LYS A 73 12.31 -10.88 -6.67
CA LYS A 73 13.00 -11.28 -7.91
C LYS A 73 12.07 -12.00 -8.87
N TYR A 74 11.27 -12.93 -8.36
CA TYR A 74 10.31 -13.66 -9.18
C TYR A 74 9.28 -12.72 -9.81
N VAL A 75 8.66 -11.85 -9.00
CA VAL A 75 7.65 -10.88 -9.44
C VAL A 75 8.24 -9.94 -10.50
N ILE A 76 9.45 -9.42 -10.29
CA ILE A 76 10.14 -8.55 -11.26
C ILE A 76 10.42 -9.31 -12.57
N GLU A 77 10.87 -10.57 -12.50
CA GLU A 77 11.11 -11.39 -13.69
C GLU A 77 9.81 -11.68 -14.47
N THR A 78 8.72 -11.96 -13.77
CA THR A 78 7.41 -12.20 -14.39
C THR A 78 6.83 -10.93 -15.00
N ALA A 79 6.96 -9.78 -14.33
CA ALA A 79 6.60 -8.47 -14.85
C ALA A 79 7.38 -8.14 -16.13
N ASN A 80 8.68 -8.47 -16.15
CA ASN A 80 9.55 -8.30 -17.31
C ASN A 80 9.06 -9.04 -18.57
N LYS A 81 8.43 -10.21 -18.38
CA LYS A 81 7.89 -11.07 -19.43
C LYS A 81 6.40 -10.82 -19.72
N ALA A 82 5.73 -10.01 -18.89
CA ALA A 82 4.28 -9.81 -18.90
C ALA A 82 3.47 -11.13 -18.83
N ASP A 83 3.92 -12.11 -18.03
CA ASP A 83 3.40 -13.50 -18.04
C ASP A 83 2.74 -13.91 -16.70
N PHE A 84 1.89 -13.05 -16.12
CA PHE A 84 1.14 -13.39 -14.89
C PHE A 84 -0.06 -14.31 -15.18
N LYS A 85 0.13 -15.60 -14.95
CA LYS A 85 -0.82 -16.68 -15.26
C LYS A 85 -1.95 -16.79 -14.23
N GLU A 86 -3.10 -17.29 -14.66
CA GLU A 86 -4.20 -17.58 -13.73
C GLU A 86 -3.83 -18.60 -12.63
N ILE A 87 -2.98 -19.57 -12.98
CA ILE A 87 -2.36 -20.49 -12.03
C ILE A 87 -0.85 -20.40 -12.24
N ASP A 88 -0.17 -19.91 -11.22
CA ASP A 88 1.27 -19.72 -11.17
C ASP A 88 1.89 -20.72 -10.17
N PRO A 89 2.97 -21.43 -10.53
CA PRO A 89 3.56 -22.43 -9.64
C PRO A 89 4.26 -21.83 -8.41
N VAL A 90 4.62 -20.54 -8.44
CA VAL A 90 5.29 -19.83 -7.35
C VAL A 90 4.30 -18.97 -6.58
N LEU A 91 3.46 -18.19 -7.27
CA LEU A 91 2.51 -17.26 -6.65
C LEU A 91 1.16 -17.91 -6.30
N GLY A 92 0.85 -19.08 -6.86
CA GLY A 92 -0.43 -19.75 -6.64
C GLY A 92 -1.51 -19.27 -7.61
N LYS A 93 -2.73 -19.11 -7.13
CA LYS A 93 -3.88 -18.77 -7.99
C LYS A 93 -4.09 -17.25 -8.01
N LYS A 94 -4.25 -16.71 -9.22
CA LYS A 94 -4.67 -15.31 -9.42
C LYS A 94 -6.17 -15.20 -9.19
N GLU A 95 -6.58 -14.28 -8.34
CA GLU A 95 -7.97 -14.03 -7.98
C GLU A 95 -8.35 -12.60 -8.31
N ILE A 96 -9.59 -12.38 -8.74
CA ILE A 96 -10.09 -11.04 -9.04
C ILE A 96 -10.50 -10.34 -7.74
N MET A 97 -10.04 -9.11 -7.55
CA MET A 97 -10.45 -8.24 -6.46
C MET A 97 -11.56 -7.30 -6.95
N TYR A 98 -12.73 -7.37 -6.33
CA TYR A 98 -13.86 -6.53 -6.69
C TYR A 98 -13.71 -5.14 -6.07
N SER A 99 -13.59 -4.11 -6.92
CA SER A 99 -13.74 -2.71 -6.52
C SER A 99 -15.20 -2.43 -6.16
N LYS A 100 -15.42 -1.56 -5.16
CA LYS A 100 -16.77 -1.09 -4.82
C LYS A 100 -17.30 -0.09 -5.86
N ASP A 101 -16.42 0.49 -6.68
CA ASP A 101 -16.79 1.40 -7.75
C ASP A 101 -16.90 0.65 -9.07
N PHE A 102 -18.11 0.61 -9.63
CA PHE A 102 -18.38 -0.03 -10.91
C PHE A 102 -17.72 0.72 -12.08
N ASN A 103 -17.43 2.02 -11.92
CA ASN A 103 -16.80 2.86 -12.94
C ASN A 103 -15.27 2.94 -12.79
N ASP A 104 -14.69 2.16 -11.88
CA ASP A 104 -13.25 2.05 -11.73
C ASP A 104 -12.62 1.71 -13.10
N PRO A 105 -11.72 2.55 -13.66
CA PRO A 105 -11.10 2.27 -14.95
C PRO A 105 -10.15 1.06 -14.88
N GLU A 106 -9.86 0.57 -13.68
CA GLU A 106 -8.90 -0.49 -13.43
C GLU A 106 -9.59 -1.75 -12.88
N VAL A 107 -8.94 -2.89 -13.10
CA VAL A 107 -9.27 -4.16 -12.46
C VAL A 107 -8.08 -4.62 -11.64
N SER A 108 -8.36 -5.01 -10.40
CA SER A 108 -7.34 -5.51 -9.49
C SER A 108 -7.42 -7.02 -9.42
N TYR A 109 -6.26 -7.66 -9.38
CA TYR A 109 -6.11 -9.07 -9.08
C TYR A 109 -5.14 -9.23 -7.92
N ASN A 110 -5.26 -10.31 -7.16
CA ASN A 110 -4.24 -10.69 -6.20
C ASN A 110 -3.86 -12.17 -6.35
N TYR A 111 -2.61 -12.45 -6.02
CA TYR A 111 -2.19 -13.79 -5.63
C TYR A 111 -2.19 -13.82 -4.10
N ALA A 112 -3.16 -14.53 -3.53
CA ALA A 112 -3.27 -14.76 -2.10
C ALA A 112 -2.92 -16.20 -1.73
N ASN A 113 -2.57 -16.43 -0.47
CA ASN A 113 -2.13 -17.74 0.04
C ASN A 113 -0.94 -18.31 -0.78
N ILE A 114 0.06 -17.47 -1.05
CA ILE A 114 1.23 -17.84 -1.84
C ILE A 114 1.90 -19.08 -1.21
N PRO A 115 2.24 -20.12 -2.02
CA PRO A 115 2.99 -21.27 -1.53
C PRO A 115 4.23 -20.87 -0.73
N ASN A 116 4.36 -21.41 0.49
CA ASN A 116 5.41 -21.09 1.48
C ASN A 116 5.34 -19.69 2.12
N TYR A 117 4.52 -18.78 1.61
CA TYR A 117 4.34 -17.41 2.13
C TYR A 117 2.85 -17.03 2.22
N PRO A 118 2.02 -17.79 2.96
CA PRO A 118 0.56 -17.66 2.90
C PRO A 118 0.04 -16.32 3.40
N GLU A 119 0.84 -15.57 4.15
CA GLU A 119 0.46 -14.28 4.72
C GLU A 119 0.80 -13.08 3.83
N ILE A 120 1.54 -13.31 2.73
CA ILE A 120 1.92 -12.29 1.76
C ILE A 120 0.99 -12.35 0.56
N GLU A 121 0.65 -11.18 0.03
CA GLU A 121 -0.06 -11.05 -1.24
C GLU A 121 0.78 -10.32 -2.28
N VAL A 122 0.57 -10.69 -3.54
CA VAL A 122 1.03 -9.92 -4.70
C VAL A 122 -0.19 -9.35 -5.39
N ASN A 123 -0.36 -8.03 -5.30
CA ASN A 123 -1.47 -7.31 -5.91
C ASN A 123 -1.05 -6.81 -7.30
N LEU A 124 -1.93 -6.98 -8.28
CA LEU A 124 -1.76 -6.53 -9.66
C LEU A 124 -2.90 -5.59 -10.03
N LYS A 125 -2.59 -4.51 -10.73
CA LYS A 125 -3.60 -3.59 -11.27
C LYS A 125 -3.47 -3.47 -12.77
N TYR A 126 -4.58 -3.67 -13.48
CA TYR A 126 -4.66 -3.58 -14.93
C TYR A 126 -5.63 -2.49 -15.36
N GLU A 127 -5.31 -1.78 -16.43
CA GLU A 127 -6.27 -0.93 -17.14
C GLU A 127 -7.32 -1.81 -17.84
N LYS A 128 -8.62 -1.56 -17.61
CA LYS A 128 -9.70 -2.37 -18.19
C LYS A 128 -9.78 -2.24 -19.72
N GLU A 129 -9.46 -1.07 -20.26
CA GLU A 129 -9.64 -0.76 -21.68
C GLU A 129 -8.75 -1.62 -22.60
N ASN A 130 -7.51 -1.86 -22.17
CA ASN A 130 -6.48 -2.52 -22.99
C ASN A 130 -5.84 -3.73 -22.30
N ASN A 131 -6.29 -4.08 -21.08
CA ASN A 131 -5.74 -5.14 -20.24
C ASN A 131 -4.23 -4.99 -19.99
N LYS A 132 -3.74 -3.76 -19.87
CA LYS A 132 -2.33 -3.46 -19.59
C LYS A 132 -2.08 -3.48 -18.09
N LEU A 133 -1.08 -4.24 -17.64
CA LEU A 133 -0.59 -4.22 -16.27
C LEU A 133 0.14 -2.90 -16.02
N ILE A 134 -0.26 -2.16 -14.98
CA ILE A 134 0.29 -0.83 -14.67
C ILE A 134 0.97 -0.77 -13.30
N TYR A 135 0.61 -1.68 -12.39
CA TYR A 135 1.04 -1.63 -11.01
C TYR A 135 1.13 -3.02 -10.38
N ILE A 136 2.16 -3.21 -9.57
CA ILE A 136 2.35 -4.39 -8.73
C ILE A 136 2.69 -3.94 -7.31
N SER A 137 2.13 -4.60 -6.31
CA SER A 137 2.49 -4.43 -4.88
C SER A 137 2.81 -5.79 -4.26
N ILE A 138 3.76 -5.79 -3.33
CA ILE A 138 4.03 -6.93 -2.44
C ILE A 138 3.77 -6.44 -1.01
N ASP A 139 2.78 -7.03 -0.34
CA ASP A 139 2.32 -6.55 0.97
C ASP A 139 1.68 -7.67 1.81
N TYR A 140 1.40 -7.36 3.08
CA TYR A 140 0.42 -8.12 3.86
C TYR A 140 -0.98 -7.56 3.62
N PRO A 141 -2.00 -8.39 3.34
CA PRO A 141 -3.34 -7.91 2.98
C PRO A 141 -4.01 -7.03 4.04
N SER A 142 -3.74 -7.29 5.32
CA SER A 142 -4.32 -6.50 6.42
C SER A 142 -3.58 -5.19 6.71
N ALA A 143 -2.36 -5.03 6.21
CA ALA A 143 -1.50 -3.88 6.51
C ALA A 143 -1.22 -2.99 5.29
N GLY A 144 -1.33 -3.53 4.07
CA GLY A 144 -0.93 -2.84 2.84
C GLY A 144 0.58 -2.51 2.79
N ALA A 145 1.35 -3.18 3.66
CA ALA A 145 2.77 -3.00 3.91
C ALA A 145 3.35 -4.29 4.51
N LEU A 146 4.67 -4.41 4.53
CA LEU A 146 5.42 -5.50 5.14
C LEU A 146 6.65 -4.94 5.84
N ILE A 147 7.16 -5.60 6.87
CA ILE A 147 8.43 -5.19 7.49
C ILE A 147 9.44 -6.34 7.36
N LEU A 148 10.70 -6.01 7.10
CA LEU A 148 11.76 -7.03 7.12
C LEU A 148 12.09 -7.39 8.57
N LYS A 149 12.14 -8.68 8.85
CA LYS A 149 12.42 -9.24 10.19
C LYS A 149 13.77 -8.78 10.75
N GLU A 150 14.74 -8.63 9.86
CA GLU A 150 16.07 -8.11 10.14
C GLU A 150 16.50 -7.20 8.98
N TYR A 151 17.49 -6.35 9.25
CA TYR A 151 18.11 -5.49 8.24
C TYR A 151 19.60 -5.81 8.22
N LYS A 152 19.98 -7.03 7.80
CA LYS A 152 21.39 -7.45 7.69
C LYS A 152 21.97 -7.08 6.34
N LEU A 153 21.19 -7.18 5.27
CA LEU A 153 21.56 -6.84 3.90
C LEU A 153 20.78 -5.61 3.43
N ASN A 154 21.22 -4.98 2.34
CA ASN A 154 20.38 -4.02 1.64
C ASN A 154 19.67 -4.78 0.50
N THR A 155 18.47 -5.29 0.76
CA THR A 155 17.75 -6.13 -0.21
C THR A 155 17.40 -5.35 -1.49
N LEU A 156 17.16 -4.04 -1.40
CA LEU A 156 16.94 -3.18 -2.56
C LEU A 156 18.20 -3.06 -3.43
N ASP A 157 19.38 -2.94 -2.82
CA ASP A 157 20.66 -3.02 -3.55
C ASP A 157 20.87 -4.41 -4.19
N GLN A 158 20.48 -5.49 -3.50
CA GLN A 158 20.57 -6.87 -4.05
C GLN A 158 19.63 -7.10 -5.25
N LEU A 159 18.57 -6.30 -5.36
CA LEU A 159 17.68 -6.23 -6.52
C LEU A 159 18.24 -5.32 -7.63
N GLY A 160 19.36 -4.64 -7.39
CA GLY A 160 19.98 -3.72 -8.35
C GLY A 160 19.26 -2.37 -8.46
N LEU A 161 18.44 -2.02 -7.47
CA LEU A 161 17.65 -0.78 -7.49
C LEU A 161 18.51 0.42 -7.12
N LYS A 162 18.31 1.53 -7.81
CA LYS A 162 19.00 2.80 -7.57
C LYS A 162 18.01 3.88 -7.22
N VAL A 163 18.35 4.73 -6.24
CA VAL A 163 17.55 5.89 -5.88
C VAL A 163 17.56 6.92 -7.00
N ILE A 164 16.38 7.34 -7.44
CA ILE A 164 16.19 8.49 -8.33
C ILE A 164 15.73 9.71 -7.53
N LYS A 165 14.83 9.48 -6.58
CA LYS A 165 14.21 10.53 -5.78
C LYS A 165 14.02 10.05 -4.35
N LYS A 166 14.13 10.99 -3.41
CA LYS A 166 13.88 10.78 -1.99
C LYS A 166 13.15 12.01 -1.48
N GLU A 167 12.00 11.82 -0.87
CA GLU A 167 11.16 12.88 -0.33
C GLU A 167 10.72 12.55 1.09
N LEU A 168 10.62 13.58 1.91
CA LEU A 168 10.01 13.48 3.23
C LEU A 168 8.52 13.82 3.07
N PRO A 169 7.59 12.88 3.30
CA PRO A 169 6.17 13.15 3.32
C PRO A 169 5.80 14.23 4.34
N ASP A 170 4.76 15.01 4.05
CA ASP A 170 4.33 16.13 4.89
C ASP A 170 3.88 15.69 6.30
N ASP A 171 3.49 14.44 6.48
CA ASP A 171 3.00 13.84 7.72
C ASP A 171 4.06 13.02 8.48
N SER A 172 5.30 12.95 7.98
CA SER A 172 6.38 12.15 8.57
C SER A 172 7.60 12.99 8.96
N ASN A 173 8.36 12.50 9.95
CA ASN A 173 9.70 13.00 10.27
C ASN A 173 10.82 11.95 10.09
N GLN A 174 10.48 10.66 10.01
CA GLN A 174 11.47 9.58 9.95
C GLN A 174 11.27 8.59 8.80
N ILE A 175 10.11 8.58 8.16
CA ILE A 175 9.79 7.69 7.04
C ILE A 175 9.82 8.52 5.77
N PHE A 176 10.65 8.10 4.82
CA PHE A 176 10.84 8.78 3.54
C PHE A 176 10.21 7.94 2.42
N GLU A 177 9.66 8.63 1.43
CA GLU A 177 9.32 8.02 0.15
C GLU A 177 10.56 8.02 -0.74
N TYR A 178 10.91 6.84 -1.24
CA TYR A 178 11.98 6.63 -2.21
C TYR A 178 11.38 6.20 -3.54
N GLN A 179 11.74 6.91 -4.60
CA GLN A 179 11.51 6.47 -5.96
C GLN A 179 12.80 5.84 -6.49
N LEU A 180 12.73 4.57 -6.87
CA LEU A 180 13.88 3.78 -7.31
C LEU A 180 13.69 3.31 -8.76
N THR A 181 14.77 2.84 -9.38
CA THR A 181 14.74 2.17 -10.69
C THR A 181 15.81 1.09 -10.83
N ASP A 182 15.50 0.07 -11.62
CA ASP A 182 16.45 -0.91 -12.17
C ASP A 182 16.89 -0.53 -13.62
N GLY A 183 16.40 0.60 -14.14
CA GLY A 183 16.57 1.06 -15.52
C GLY A 183 15.40 0.69 -16.45
N LYS A 184 14.48 -0.16 -16.02
CA LYS A 184 13.29 -0.56 -16.79
C LYS A 184 11.99 -0.18 -16.09
N PHE A 185 11.87 -0.48 -14.81
CA PHE A 185 10.70 -0.16 -14.00
C PHE A 185 11.01 0.97 -13.02
N LYS A 186 9.94 1.63 -12.58
CA LYS A 186 9.98 2.53 -11.42
C LYS A 186 9.43 1.80 -10.22
N TYR A 187 10.02 2.07 -9.08
CA TYR A 187 9.63 1.48 -7.82
C TYR A 187 9.35 2.60 -6.83
N GLU A 188 8.38 2.38 -5.96
CA GLU A 188 8.12 3.25 -4.82
C GLU A 188 8.25 2.43 -3.55
N VAL A 189 9.05 2.96 -2.63
CA VAL A 189 9.37 2.33 -1.36
C VAL A 189 9.29 3.36 -0.25
N TYR A 190 8.61 3.04 0.84
CA TYR A 190 8.63 3.85 2.06
C TYR A 190 9.58 3.22 3.06
N GLY A 191 10.55 3.98 3.57
CA GLY A 191 11.55 3.43 4.47
C GLY A 191 12.20 4.48 5.36
N LYS A 192 12.89 4.02 6.41
CA LYS A 192 13.62 4.94 7.29
C LYS A 192 14.82 5.55 6.57
N ASP A 193 15.12 6.77 6.96
CA ASP A 193 16.25 7.52 6.41
C ASP A 193 17.57 6.74 6.54
N ASN A 194 18.38 6.79 5.48
CA ASN A 194 19.77 6.45 5.50
C ASN A 194 20.61 7.70 5.17
N ILE A 195 21.75 7.83 5.85
CA ILE A 195 22.63 9.01 5.76
C ILE A 195 23.23 9.19 4.35
N ASP A 196 23.19 8.15 3.52
CA ASP A 196 23.68 8.14 2.14
C ASP A 196 22.51 8.12 1.14
N ASN A 197 22.66 8.68 -0.07
CA ASN A 197 21.69 8.57 -1.18
C ASN A 197 21.54 7.12 -1.73
N ALA A 198 21.79 6.11 -0.91
CA ALA A 198 21.59 4.70 -1.21
C ALA A 198 20.12 4.31 -0.97
N PRO A 199 19.65 3.17 -1.47
CA PRO A 199 18.35 2.62 -1.10
C PRO A 199 18.25 2.37 0.42
N PRO A 200 17.09 2.59 1.06
CA PRO A 200 16.92 2.37 2.49
C PRO A 200 17.06 0.88 2.81
N LYS A 201 17.75 0.57 3.92
CA LYS A 201 17.88 -0.81 4.39
C LYS A 201 16.58 -1.32 5.03
N GLU A 202 15.92 -0.43 5.74
CA GLU A 202 14.63 -0.67 6.39
C GLU A 202 13.52 0.00 5.58
N PHE A 203 12.60 -0.80 5.04
CA PHE A 203 11.43 -0.31 4.30
C PHE A 203 10.16 -1.13 4.59
N TYR A 204 9.03 -0.54 4.21
CA TYR A 204 7.70 -0.94 4.64
C TYR A 204 6.73 -1.22 3.48
N ILE A 205 6.94 -0.55 2.36
CA ILE A 205 6.09 -0.65 1.18
C ILE A 205 6.99 -0.95 0.00
N PHE A 206 6.56 -1.84 -0.90
CA PHE A 206 7.30 -2.15 -2.12
C PHE A 206 6.33 -2.23 -3.30
N ARG A 207 6.38 -1.21 -4.16
CA ARG A 207 5.51 -1.06 -5.32
C ARG A 207 6.32 -0.96 -6.59
N ILE A 208 5.80 -1.52 -7.67
CA ILE A 208 6.39 -1.49 -9.01
C ILE A 208 5.38 -0.84 -9.95
N PHE A 209 5.82 0.18 -10.68
CA PHE A 209 5.03 0.85 -11.72
C PHE A 209 5.57 0.46 -13.09
N LEU A 210 4.64 0.10 -13.98
CA LEU A 210 4.93 -0.35 -15.33
C LEU A 210 4.50 0.74 -16.32
N ASP A 211 5.43 1.14 -17.19
CA ASP A 211 5.24 2.17 -18.22
C ASP A 211 4.42 1.69 -19.43
#